data_AF-Q6BH99-F1
#
_entry.id   AF-Q6BH99-F1
#
_cell.length_a   1.000
_cell.length_b   1.000
_cell.length_c   1.000
_cell.angle_alpha   90.00
_cell.angle_beta   90.00
_cell.angle_gamma   90.00
#
_symmetry.space_group_name_H-M   'P 1'
#
loop_
_entity.id
_entity.type
_entity.pdbx_description
1 polymer ?
#
loop_
_entity_poly.entity_id
_entity_poly.type
_entity_poly.pdbx_seq_one_letter_code
_entity_poly.pdbx_strand_id
1 'polypeptide(L)'
;MSLVIKSPATIGLLSGLVLPPLVTKFILEPKFVQRKYDEIRNIKHNIEYLGWHVRVLEEASGINEDKFYSPVGVFSEQRYDM
;
A
#
# COMPACT_ATOMS: atom_id res chain seq x y z
N MET A 1 -43.05 23.91 -13.04
CA MET A 1 -42.18 23.29 -12.01
C MET A 1 -40.76 23.87 -12.08
N SER A 2 -40.54 25.13 -11.70
CA SER A 2 -39.23 25.80 -11.87
C SER A 2 -38.75 26.58 -10.63
N LEU A 3 -39.61 26.76 -9.61
CA LEU A 3 -39.28 27.60 -8.46
C LEU A 3 -38.59 26.86 -7.30
N VAL A 4 -38.68 25.52 -7.24
CA VAL A 4 -38.14 24.72 -6.11
C VAL A 4 -36.60 24.63 -6.14
N ILE A 5 -35.99 24.73 -7.32
CA ILE A 5 -34.53 24.54 -7.48
C ILE A 5 -33.73 25.80 -7.09
N LYS A 6 -34.38 26.97 -6.96
CA LYS A 6 -33.69 28.25 -6.68
C LYS A 6 -33.48 28.54 -5.19
N SER A 7 -34.06 27.75 -4.29
CA SER A 7 -33.86 27.93 -2.85
C SER A 7 -32.46 27.45 -2.44
N PRO A 8 -31.64 28.30 -1.78
CA PRO A 8 -30.32 27.92 -1.27
C PRO A 8 -30.36 26.69 -0.37
N ALA A 9 -31.45 26.51 0.39
CA ALA A 9 -31.66 25.35 1.25
C ALA A 9 -31.80 24.05 0.45
N THR A 10 -32.51 24.09 -0.70
CA THR A 10 -32.70 22.93 -1.56
C THR A 10 -31.41 22.54 -2.28
N ILE A 11 -30.62 23.53 -2.72
CA ILE A 11 -29.29 23.30 -3.32
C ILE A 11 -28.34 22.71 -2.25
N GLY A 12 -28.36 23.26 -1.04
CA GLY A 12 -27.59 22.73 0.08
C GLY A 12 -27.92 21.27 0.39
N LEU A 13 -29.20 20.93 0.47
CA LEU A 13 -29.65 19.56 0.75
C LEU A 13 -29.27 18.58 -0.36
N LEU A 14 -29.43 18.97 -1.63
CA LEU A 14 -29.01 18.16 -2.78
C LEU A 14 -27.49 17.97 -2.82
N SER A 15 -26.72 19.03 -2.58
CA SER A 15 -25.26 18.93 -2.51
C SER A 15 -24.81 18.03 -1.36
N GLY A 16 -25.44 18.15 -0.19
CA GLY A 16 -25.16 17.31 0.98
C GLY A 16 -25.52 15.84 0.78
N LEU A 17 -26.45 15.52 -0.12
CA LEU A 17 -26.81 14.13 -0.45
C LEU A 17 -25.90 13.52 -1.52
N VAL A 18 -25.42 14.35 -2.47
CA VAL A 18 -24.62 13.89 -3.62
C VAL A 18 -23.12 13.89 -3.33
N LEU A 19 -22.61 14.86 -2.55
CA LEU A 19 -21.17 14.96 -2.28
C LEU A 19 -20.62 13.79 -1.46
N PRO A 20 -21.25 13.31 -0.37
CA PRO A 20 -20.70 12.22 0.43
C PRO A 20 -20.43 10.92 -0.36
N PRO A 21 -21.36 10.35 -1.15
CA PRO A 21 -21.08 9.12 -1.89
C PRO A 21 -19.98 9.30 -2.95
N LEU A 22 -19.87 10.49 -3.55
CA LEU A 22 -18.78 10.80 -4.48
C LEU A 22 -17.42 10.85 -3.77
N VAL A 23 -17.34 11.53 -2.64
CA VAL A 23 -16.11 11.60 -1.83
C VAL A 23 -15.70 10.21 -1.34
N THR A 24 -16.65 9.40 -0.89
CA THR A 24 -16.37 8.03 -0.44
C THR A 24 -15.78 7.19 -1.56
N LYS A 25 -16.40 7.20 -2.74
CA LYS A 25 -15.99 6.36 -3.88
C LYS A 25 -14.68 6.81 -4.52
N PHE A 26 -14.49 8.11 -4.72
CA PHE A 26 -13.37 8.63 -5.50
C PHE A 26 -12.16 9.05 -4.67
N ILE A 27 -12.32 9.27 -3.36
CA ILE A 27 -11.22 9.74 -2.51
C ILE A 27 -10.91 8.72 -1.42
N LEU A 28 -11.89 8.31 -0.63
CA LEU A 28 -11.64 7.43 0.52
C LEU A 28 -11.26 6.02 0.09
N GLU A 29 -12.07 5.37 -0.74
CA GLU A 29 -11.82 3.99 -1.20
C GLU A 29 -10.42 3.80 -1.84
N PRO A 30 -9.99 4.59 -2.84
CA PRO A 30 -8.65 4.42 -3.42
C PRO A 30 -7.54 4.73 -2.42
N LYS A 31 -7.72 5.70 -1.51
CA LYS A 31 -6.72 6.03 -0.48
C LYS A 31 -6.53 4.88 0.52
N PHE A 32 -7.60 4.21 0.92
CA PHE A 32 -7.49 3.03 1.80
C PHE A 32 -6.84 1.85 1.09
N VAL A 33 -7.15 1.64 -0.18
CA VAL A 33 -6.53 0.59 -1.00
C VAL A 33 -5.03 0.87 -1.18
N GLN A 34 -4.65 2.09 -1.55
CA GLN A 34 -3.24 2.49 -1.67
C GLN A 34 -2.48 2.32 -0.36
N ARG A 35 -3.07 2.74 0.78
CA ARG A 35 -2.45 2.59 2.09
C ARG A 35 -2.10 1.14 2.42
N LYS A 36 -2.98 0.18 2.11
CA LYS A 36 -2.69 -1.24 2.31
C LYS A 36 -1.51 -1.71 1.47
N TYR A 37 -1.43 -1.31 0.21
CA TYR A 37 -0.31 -1.65 -0.66
C TYR A 37 1.00 -0.98 -0.23
N ASP A 38 0.93 0.26 0.25
CA ASP A 38 2.09 0.99 0.78
C ASP A 38 2.64 0.33 2.05
N GLU A 39 1.76 -0.15 2.94
CA GLU A 39 2.14 -0.89 4.15
C GLU A 39 2.86 -2.20 3.79
N ILE A 40 2.32 -2.99 2.86
CA ILE A 40 2.96 -4.23 2.38
C ILE A 40 4.31 -3.92 1.72
N ARG A 41 4.39 -2.87 0.88
CA ARG A 41 5.64 -2.46 0.23
C ARG A 41 6.69 -2.04 1.25
N ASN A 42 6.29 -1.30 2.28
CA ASN A 42 7.20 -0.88 3.35
C ASN A 42 7.72 -2.08 4.15
N ILE A 43 6.85 -3.03 4.50
CA ILE A 43 7.27 -4.27 5.17
C ILE A 43 8.26 -5.05 4.31
N LYS A 44 7.98 -5.21 3.01
CA LYS A 44 8.89 -5.89 2.07
C LYS A 44 10.26 -5.20 2.03
N HIS A 45 10.26 -3.87 1.93
CA HIS A 45 11.50 -3.08 1.91
C HIS A 45 12.30 -3.23 3.20
N ASN A 46 11.65 -3.20 4.37
CA ASN A 46 12.32 -3.36 5.66
C ASN A 46 12.93 -4.76 5.82
N ILE A 47 12.23 -5.81 5.38
CA ILE A 47 12.75 -7.18 5.41
C ILE A 47 13.99 -7.32 4.51
N GLU A 48 13.94 -6.75 3.32
CA GLU A 48 15.06 -6.76 2.37
C GLU A 48 16.27 -5.98 2.90
N TYR A 49 16.02 -4.80 3.49
CA TYR A 49 17.04 -4.00 4.14
C TYR A 49 17.72 -4.75 5.30
N LEU A 50 16.94 -5.40 6.17
CA LEU A 50 17.48 -6.18 7.28
C LEU A 50 18.33 -7.36 6.78
N GLY A 51 17.88 -8.07 5.74
CA GLY A 51 18.65 -9.16 5.12
C GLY A 51 19.98 -8.66 4.56
N TRP A 52 19.97 -7.54 3.84
CA TRP A 52 21.20 -6.91 3.35
C TRP A 52 22.11 -6.45 4.49
N HIS A 53 21.55 -5.84 5.54
CA HIS A 53 22.33 -5.32 6.66
C HIS A 53 23.04 -6.44 7.44
N VAL A 54 22.35 -7.55 7.71
CA VAL A 54 22.95 -8.73 8.36
C VAL A 54 24.09 -9.29 7.51
N ARG A 55 23.89 -9.40 6.19
CA ARG A 55 24.94 -9.86 5.27
C ARG A 55 26.20 -8.99 5.34
N VAL A 56 26.06 -7.67 5.37
CA VAL A 56 27.22 -6.76 5.49
C VAL A 56 27.98 -6.98 6.80
N LEU A 57 27.27 -7.27 7.89
CA LEU A 57 27.89 -7.58 9.17
C LEU A 57 28.59 -8.96 9.16
N GLU A 58 27.98 -9.96 8.53
CA GLU A 58 28.56 -11.30 8.37
C GLU A 58 29.83 -11.27 7.51
N GLU A 59 29.78 -10.57 6.37
CA GLU A 59 30.94 -10.31 5.50
C GLU A 59 32.05 -9.57 6.27
N ALA A 60 31.72 -8.55 7.06
CA ALA A 60 32.69 -7.82 7.89
C ALA A 60 33.31 -8.70 9.00
N SER A 61 32.58 -9.71 9.47
CA SER A 61 33.07 -10.70 10.44
C SER A 61 33.87 -11.85 9.81
N GLY A 62 34.00 -11.86 8.48
CA GLY A 62 34.77 -12.87 7.74
C GLY A 62 34.02 -14.19 7.50
N ILE A 63 32.72 -14.22 7.75
CA ILE A 63 31.86 -15.38 7.51
C ILE A 63 31.38 -15.31 6.05
N ASN A 64 32.06 -16.04 5.16
CA ASN A 64 31.63 -16.20 3.77
C ASN A 64 30.80 -17.48 3.65
N GLU A 65 29.51 -17.41 3.99
CA GLU A 65 28.58 -18.48 3.64
C GLU A 65 27.65 -18.03 2.51
N ASP A 66 27.89 -18.57 1.31
CA ASP A 66 27.07 -18.46 0.08
C ASP A 66 25.62 -19.01 0.23
N LYS A 67 25.12 -19.22 1.45
CA LYS A 67 23.93 -20.04 1.72
C LYS A 67 22.70 -19.32 2.29
N PHE A 68 22.77 -18.06 2.71
CA PHE A 68 21.74 -17.59 3.65
C PHE A 68 21.07 -16.23 3.41
N TYR A 69 20.81 -15.83 2.16
CA TYR A 69 19.64 -14.96 1.90
C TYR A 69 19.27 -14.96 0.40
N SER A 70 18.07 -15.43 0.07
CA SER A 70 17.48 -15.20 -1.27
C SER A 70 16.54 -14.01 -1.15
N PRO A 71 16.78 -12.90 -1.88
CA PRO A 71 15.89 -11.76 -1.83
C PRO A 71 14.48 -12.19 -2.23
N VAL A 72 13.51 -11.85 -1.37
CA VAL A 72 12.09 -12.20 -1.50
C VAL A 72 11.49 -11.70 -2.83
N GLY A 73 12.16 -10.76 -3.51
CA GLY A 73 11.75 -10.22 -4.81
C GLY A 73 12.13 -11.04 -6.04
N VAL A 74 13.04 -12.01 -5.97
CA VAL A 74 13.59 -12.67 -7.18
C VAL A 74 13.21 -14.14 -7.30
N PHE A 75 12.94 -14.87 -6.20
CA PHE A 75 12.66 -16.31 -6.25
C PHE A 75 11.66 -16.78 -5.18
N SER A 76 10.36 -16.55 -5.39
CA SER A 76 9.31 -17.24 -4.60
C SER A 76 8.84 -18.55 -5.23
N GLU A 77 9.26 -18.88 -6.45
CA GLU A 77 8.70 -20.00 -7.23
C GLU A 77 9.55 -21.28 -7.32
N GLN A 78 10.78 -21.32 -6.80
CA GLN A 78 11.69 -22.46 -7.01
C GLN A 78 12.01 -23.30 -5.77
N ARG A 79 11.23 -23.22 -4.68
CA ARG A 79 11.56 -23.92 -3.42
C ARG A 79 10.57 -25.02 -2.99
N TYR A 80 9.73 -25.52 -3.91
CA TYR A 80 8.79 -26.62 -3.64
C TYR A 80 8.97 -27.85 -4.54
N ASP A 81 10.14 -28.05 -5.14
CA ASP A 81 10.49 -29.29 -5.85
C ASP A 81 11.94 -29.69 -5.55
N MET A 82 12.26 -30.04 -4.29
CA MET A 82 13.34 -30.98 -3.94
C MET A 82 13.08 -31.60 -2.56
#